data_AF-A0A7Y4R2Y2-F1
#
_entry.id   AF-A0A7Y4R2Y2-F1
#
_cell.length_a   1.000
_cell.length_b   1.000
_cell.length_c   1.000
_cell.angle_alpha   90.00
_cell.angle_beta   90.00
_cell.angle_gamma   90.00
#
_symmetry.space_group_name_H-M   'P 1'
#
loop_
_entity.id
_entity.type
_entity.pdbx_description
1 polymer ?
#
loop_
_entity_poly.entity_id
_entity_poly.type
_entity_poly.pdbx_seq_one_letter_code
_entity_poly.pdbx_strand_id
1 'polypeptide(L)'
;MDDRIAPIVFAMRQFNPMLTDEEVKMVTDQLVLKSYKKNDYFIREGQVPKEIGFCVKGAFRQFSRKQDKEVNCNFMLEYDFLVAYASMLRHEPSRYYIQALEDCE
;
A
#
# COMPACT_ATOMS: atom_id res chain seq x y z
N MET A 1 -9.07 17.50 10.52
CA MET A 1 -8.99 16.30 9.68
C MET A 1 -7.64 15.66 9.99
N ASP A 2 -7.55 14.34 10.14
CA ASP A 2 -6.25 13.70 10.39
C ASP A 2 -5.30 14.03 9.23
N ASP A 3 -4.17 14.68 9.52
CA ASP A 3 -3.21 15.14 8.50
C ASP A 3 -2.68 13.97 7.64
N ARG A 4 -2.77 12.74 8.15
CA ARG A 4 -2.37 11.50 7.45
C ARG A 4 -3.36 11.08 6.36
N ILE A 5 -4.59 11.59 6.39
CA ILE A 5 -5.63 11.31 5.37
C ILE A 5 -5.60 12.33 4.23
N ALA A 6 -5.09 13.54 4.49
CA ALA A 6 -5.04 14.61 3.49
C ALA A 6 -4.34 14.20 2.18
N PRO A 7 -3.24 13.42 2.18
CA PRO A 7 -2.55 13.05 0.95
C PRO A 7 -3.37 12.14 0.04
N ILE A 8 -4.08 11.14 0.57
CA ILE A 8 -4.93 10.26 -0.25
C ILE A 8 -6.15 11.02 -0.79
N VAL A 9 -6.73 11.92 0.01
CA VAL A 9 -7.82 12.81 -0.46
C VAL A 9 -7.34 13.71 -1.59
N PHE A 10 -6.13 14.26 -1.47
CA PHE A 10 -5.51 15.07 -2.52
C PHE A 10 -5.32 14.24 -3.79
N ALA A 11 -4.77 13.03 -3.69
CA ALA A 11 -4.57 12.14 -4.83
C ALA A 11 -5.89 11.78 -5.54
N MET A 12 -6.96 11.49 -4.77
CA MET A 12 -8.29 11.23 -5.32
C MET A 12 -8.83 12.41 -6.13
N ARG A 13 -8.68 13.64 -5.61
CA ARG A 13 -9.14 14.86 -6.30
C ARG A 13 -8.31 15.24 -7.51
N GLN A 14 -7.03 14.85 -7.56
CA GLN A 14 -6.23 14.99 -8.79
C GLN A 14 -6.77 14.10 -9.93
N PHE A 15 -7.26 12.91 -9.59
CA PHE A 15 -7.82 11.99 -10.58
C PHE A 15 -9.24 12.38 -11.00
N ASN A 16 -10.09 12.77 -10.04
CA ASN A 16 -11.42 13.27 -10.30
C ASN A 16 -11.70 14.55 -9.48
N PRO A 17 -11.52 15.74 -10.08
CA PRO A 17 -11.76 17.01 -9.41
C PRO A 17 -13.20 17.26 -8.99
N MET A 18 -14.15 16.50 -9.54
CA MET A 18 -15.59 16.65 -9.26
C MET A 18 -16.07 15.79 -8.08
N LEU A 19 -15.17 15.07 -7.40
CA LEU A 19 -15.50 14.30 -6.20
C LEU A 19 -16.09 15.20 -5.12
N THR A 20 -17.32 14.89 -4.73
CA THR A 20 -18.01 15.57 -3.64
C THR A 20 -17.38 15.23 -2.29
N ASP A 21 -17.59 16.08 -1.28
CA ASP A 21 -17.11 15.79 0.08
C ASP A 21 -17.75 14.51 0.65
N GLU A 22 -18.99 14.19 0.27
CA GLU A 22 -19.69 12.96 0.68
C GLU A 22 -19.02 11.71 0.08
N GLU A 23 -18.70 11.71 -1.21
CA GLU A 23 -17.98 10.60 -1.87
C GLU A 23 -16.57 10.42 -1.31
N VAL A 24 -15.86 11.52 -1.02
CA VAL A 24 -14.57 11.47 -0.34
C VAL A 24 -14.74 10.83 1.05
N LYS A 25 -15.77 11.23 1.80
CA LYS A 25 -16.05 10.69 3.13
C LYS A 25 -16.35 9.19 3.10
N MET A 26 -17.07 8.70 2.08
CA MET A 26 -17.34 7.27 1.92
C MET A 26 -16.07 6.43 1.84
N VAL A 27 -15.01 6.96 1.22
CA VAL A 27 -13.70 6.28 1.14
C VAL A 27 -12.93 6.47 2.44
N THR A 28 -12.84 7.70 2.95
CA THR A 28 -12.00 7.99 4.13
C THR A 28 -12.51 7.32 5.41
N ASP A 29 -13.82 7.07 5.53
CA ASP A 29 -14.41 6.32 6.65
C ASP A 29 -13.99 4.84 6.67
N GLN A 30 -13.51 4.29 5.55
CA GLN A 30 -13.03 2.89 5.45
C GLN A 30 -11.52 2.77 5.68
N LEU A 31 -10.79 3.89 5.77
CA LEU A 31 -9.36 3.87 5.96
C LEU A 31 -9.00 3.48 7.38
N VAL A 32 -8.09 2.51 7.50
CA VAL A 32 -7.53 2.09 8.78
C VAL A 32 -6.05 2.44 8.77
N LEU A 33 -5.66 3.33 9.67
CA LEU A 33 -4.24 3.63 9.86
C LEU A 33 -3.54 2.42 10.45
N LYS A 34 -2.41 2.04 9.84
CA LYS A 34 -1.52 1.00 10.34
C LYS A 34 -0.12 1.56 10.49
N SER A 35 0.70 0.92 11.30
CA SER A 35 2.10 1.26 11.43
C SER A 35 2.92 0.00 11.29
N TYR A 36 4.05 0.13 10.60
CA TYR A 36 4.98 -0.96 10.33
C TYR A 36 6.36 -0.55 10.83
N LYS A 37 7.04 -1.42 11.56
CA LYS A 37 8.45 -1.24 11.87
C LYS A 37 9.30 -1.61 10.67
N LYS A 38 10.51 -1.07 10.62
CA LYS A 38 11.51 -1.50 9.64
C LYS A 38 11.58 -3.04 9.58
N ASN A 39 11.54 -3.57 8.36
CA ASN A 39 11.52 -5.00 8.02
C ASN A 39 10.18 -5.74 8.27
N ASP A 40 9.14 -5.08 8.77
CA ASP A 40 7.80 -5.66 8.81
C ASP A 40 7.24 -5.85 7.40
N TYR A 41 6.25 -6.74 7.28
CA TYR A 41 5.69 -7.14 6.00
C TYR A 41 4.24 -6.71 5.89
N PHE A 42 3.93 -5.97 4.82
CA PHE A 42 2.56 -5.72 4.39
C PHE A 42 1.97 -6.97 3.73
N ILE A 43 2.75 -7.64 2.88
CA ILE A 43 2.39 -8.96 2.32
C ILE A 43 3.63 -9.87 2.31
N ARG A 44 3.41 -11.15 2.58
CA ARG A 44 4.39 -12.22 2.39
C ARG A 44 4.00 -13.08 1.18
N GLU A 45 5.00 -13.69 0.55
CA GLU A 45 4.74 -14.75 -0.41
C GLU A 45 3.81 -15.82 0.18
N GLY A 46 2.89 -16.32 -0.64
CA GLY A 46 1.88 -17.29 -0.23
C GLY A 46 0.65 -16.69 0.45
N GLN A 47 0.68 -15.41 0.88
CA GLN A 47 -0.50 -14.76 1.44
C GLN A 47 -1.43 -14.26 0.34
N VAL A 48 -2.73 -14.50 0.48
CA VAL A 48 -3.75 -13.92 -0.40
C VAL A 48 -3.99 -12.46 0.05
N PRO A 49 -3.75 -11.45 -0.79
CA PRO A 49 -3.96 -10.05 -0.43
C PRO A 49 -5.44 -9.76 -0.16
N LYS A 50 -5.72 -9.01 0.91
CA LYS A 50 -7.09 -8.65 1.31
C LYS A 50 -7.34 -7.14 1.35
N GLU A 51 -6.30 -6.36 1.20
CA GLU A 51 -6.32 -4.92 1.38
C GLU A 51 -5.34 -4.24 0.42
N ILE A 52 -5.61 -2.96 0.17
CA ILE A 52 -4.73 -2.04 -0.55
C ILE A 52 -4.24 -1.04 0.50
N GLY A 53 -2.93 -0.79 0.51
CA GLY A 53 -2.34 0.24 1.35
C GLY A 53 -2.07 1.51 0.55
N PHE A 54 -1.91 2.62 1.27
CA PHE A 54 -1.38 3.88 0.74
C PHE A 54 -0.30 4.34 1.71
N CYS A 55 0.92 4.53 1.22
CA CYS A 55 2.06 4.88 2.06
C CYS A 55 1.91 6.35 2.47
N VAL A 56 1.60 6.62 3.73
CA VAL A 56 1.56 8.00 4.24
C VAL A 56 2.96 8.45 4.62
N LYS A 57 3.77 7.53 5.14
CA LYS A 57 5.15 7.81 5.56
C LYS A 57 6.05 6.60 5.35
N GLY A 58 7.28 6.88 4.92
CA GLY A 58 8.35 5.90 4.77
C GLY A 58 8.42 5.26 3.39
N ALA A 59 8.98 4.05 3.32
CA ALA A 59 9.23 3.36 2.06
C ALA A 59 9.05 1.84 2.19
N PHE A 60 8.47 1.25 1.15
CA PHE A 60 8.33 -0.19 1.00
C PHE A 60 9.04 -0.68 -0.24
N ARG A 61 9.51 -1.92 -0.19
CA ARG A 61 10.00 -2.66 -1.36
C ARG A 61 9.09 -3.83 -1.68
N GLN A 62 8.89 -4.10 -2.96
CA GLN A 62 8.33 -5.35 -3.46
C GLN A 62 9.45 -6.22 -4.02
N PHE A 63 9.54 -7.47 -3.59
CA PHE A 63 10.59 -8.38 -4.07
C PHE A 63 10.13 -9.83 -4.15
N SER A 64 10.88 -10.64 -4.88
CA SER A 64 10.74 -12.10 -4.92
C SER A 64 12.05 -12.78 -4.51
N ARG A 65 12.00 -14.04 -4.06
CA ARG A 65 13.19 -14.84 -3.78
C ARG A 65 13.46 -15.83 -4.92
N LYS A 66 14.69 -15.86 -5.40
CA LYS A 66 15.17 -16.83 -6.41
C LYS A 66 16.55 -17.33 -5.99
N GLN A 67 16.70 -18.65 -5.81
CA GLN A 67 17.99 -19.29 -5.49
C GLN A 67 18.76 -18.54 -4.39
N ASP A 68 18.10 -18.33 -3.25
CA ASP A 68 18.59 -17.59 -2.08
C ASP A 68 18.94 -16.11 -2.27
N LYS A 69 18.62 -15.52 -3.42
CA LYS A 69 18.75 -14.08 -3.67
C LYS A 69 17.39 -13.39 -3.69
N GLU A 70 17.33 -12.22 -3.09
CA GLU A 70 16.18 -11.32 -3.19
C GLU A 70 16.34 -10.44 -4.44
N VAL A 71 15.31 -10.41 -5.27
CA VAL A 71 15.25 -9.54 -6.46
C VAL A 71 14.14 -8.53 -6.22
N ASN A 72 14.53 -7.27 -6.00
CA ASN A 72 13.58 -6.15 -5.89
C ASN A 72 12.97 -5.87 -7.26
N CYS A 73 11.65 -5.70 -7.30
CA CYS A 73 10.90 -5.46 -8.53
C CYS A 73 10.17 -4.12 -8.52
N ASN A 74 9.89 -3.56 -7.34
CA ASN A 74 9.29 -2.24 -7.21
C ASN A 74 9.65 -1.60 -5.85
N PHE A 75 9.59 -0.27 -5.78
CA PHE A 75 9.63 0.50 -4.54
C PHE A 75 8.38 1.37 -4.48
N MET A 76 7.67 1.33 -3.35
CA MET A 76 6.48 2.14 -3.09
C MET A 76 6.86 3.14 -2.00
N LEU A 77 6.95 4.41 -2.38
CA LEU A 77 7.39 5.50 -1.51
C LEU A 77 6.18 6.25 -0.93
N GLU A 78 6.43 7.31 -0.17
CA GLU A 78 5.39 8.20 0.34
C GLU A 78 4.45 8.65 -0.78
N TYR A 79 3.16 8.57 -0.48
CA TYR A 79 2.02 8.88 -1.34
C TYR A 79 1.83 7.95 -2.55
N ASP A 80 2.38 6.73 -2.48
CA ASP A 80 2.15 5.66 -3.44
C ASP A 80 1.31 4.51 -2.86
N PHE A 81 0.69 3.73 -3.73
CA PHE A 81 -0.14 2.58 -3.34
C PHE A 81 0.68 1.33 -3.08
N LEU A 82 0.39 0.64 -1.97
CA LEU A 82 0.90 -0.69 -1.68
C LEU A 82 -0.10 -1.74 -2.13
N VAL A 83 0.24 -2.51 -3.15
CA VAL A 83 -0.66 -3.56 -3.63
C VAL A 83 0.10 -4.71 -4.28
N ALA A 84 -0.27 -5.94 -3.90
CA ALA A 84 0.10 -7.14 -4.66
C ALA A 84 -0.89 -7.34 -5.81
N TYR A 85 -0.91 -6.39 -6.75
CA TYR A 85 -1.99 -6.17 -7.72
C TYR A 85 -2.44 -7.42 -8.47
N ALA A 86 -1.49 -8.13 -9.08
CA ALA A 86 -1.75 -9.32 -9.88
C ALA A 86 -2.39 -10.47 -9.08
N SER A 87 -2.02 -10.62 -7.82
CA SER A 87 -2.54 -11.65 -6.91
C SER A 87 -3.88 -11.23 -6.31
N MET A 88 -4.05 -9.95 -5.98
CA MET A 88 -5.31 -9.41 -5.49
C MET A 88 -6.42 -9.56 -6.53
N LEU A 89 -6.17 -9.18 -7.79
CA LEU A 89 -7.14 -9.31 -8.88
C LEU A 89 -7.56 -10.76 -9.17
N ARG A 90 -6.64 -11.71 -8.98
CA ARG A 90 -6.91 -13.14 -9.22
C ARG A 90 -7.42 -13.88 -8.00
N HIS A 91 -7.47 -13.23 -6.84
CA HIS A 91 -7.72 -13.88 -5.54
C HIS A 91 -6.75 -15.05 -5.28
N GLU A 92 -5.51 -14.89 -5.72
CA GLU A 92 -4.45 -15.90 -5.62
C GLU A 92 -3.42 -15.53 -4.55
N PRO A 93 -2.67 -16.51 -4.02
CA PRO A 93 -1.50 -16.24 -3.20
C PRO A 93 -0.51 -15.28 -3.87
N SER A 94 0.08 -14.39 -3.09
CA SER A 94 1.13 -13.48 -3.54
C SER A 94 2.38 -14.25 -3.97
N ARG A 95 2.94 -13.89 -5.12
CA ARG A 95 4.27 -14.34 -5.56
C ARG A 95 5.41 -13.45 -5.04
N TYR A 96 5.05 -12.36 -4.38
CA TYR A 96 5.97 -11.32 -3.93
C TYR A 96 5.80 -11.05 -2.44
N TYR A 97 6.85 -10.50 -1.86
CA TYR A 97 6.85 -9.85 -0.57
C TYR A 97 6.69 -8.35 -0.78
N ILE A 98 6.00 -7.67 0.13
CA ILE A 98 6.03 -6.20 0.27
C ILE A 98 6.48 -5.93 1.70
N GLN A 99 7.64 -5.31 1.85
CA GLN A 99 8.32 -5.14 3.13
C GLN A 99 8.70 -3.69 3.36
N ALA A 100 8.49 -3.20 4.57
CA ALA A 100 8.92 -1.88 5.01
C ALA A 100 10.46 -1.79 5.06
N LEU A 101 11.03 -0.76 4.44
CA LEU A 101 12.47 -0.46 4.47
C LEU A 101 12.88 0.39 5.67
N GLU A 102 11.92 1.07 6.28
CA GLU A 102 12.03 1.91 7.46
C GLU A 102 10.74 1.84 8.29
N ASP A 103 10.61 2.66 9.33
CA ASP A 103 9.34 2.76 10.07
C ASP A 103 8.32 3.50 9.18
N CYS A 104 7.19 2.85 8.91
CA CYS A 104 6.19 3.33 7.95
C CYS A 104 4.79 3.47 8.56
N GLU A 105 3.98 4.29 7.92
CA GLU A 105 2.53 4.47 8.17
C GLU A 105 1.74 4.36 6.87
#